data_AF-A0A9W6F820-F1
#
_entry.id   AF-A0A9W6F820-F1
#
_cell.length_a   1.000
_cell.length_b   1.000
_cell.length_c   1.000
_cell.angle_alpha   90.00
_cell.angle_beta   90.00
_cell.angle_gamma   90.00
#
_symmetry.space_group_name_H-M   'P 1'
#
loop_
_entity.id
_entity.type
_entity.pdbx_description
1 polymer ?
#
loop_
_entity_poly.entity_id
_entity_poly.type
_entity_poly.pdbx_seq_one_letter_code
_entity_poly.pdbx_strand_id
1 'polypeptide(L)'
;MNSLEAGRVLSVLDETLEGLRLVSYITQDVLDTAEQLRDMLGEDLANTLIKHRQLVQTAKSTLNNEQLQASTLELVRLLKKSPSAQRLQVLPYERTYGILQALQYFDQLRLFTQKRLTTTVEEDSSNREYFEEVRDREERAVAERLQLEQKLRLQRVELQKAAGSIQVSEDRARGEVADVQSSTSQSRSAIEAAAKSQTDADRAAFQADLALATRELATARAELARLRSEHKDNEALLRKARKRAEQDVEVQIGEYDTDVGAKETELAKARSEYEEVLTQLHEYNRGWSEMYQERLEYEERERRLAEQRFQAALLNLRRNHAARVIQAAWRAYKKAKEIARKKAKRAAAKAKAAKKK
;
A
#
# COMPACT_ATOMS: atom_id res chain seq x y z
N MET A 1 41.64 106.99 -5.56
CA MET A 1 42.60 108.09 -5.25
C MET A 1 42.31 108.58 -3.85
N ASN A 2 43.29 108.58 -2.93
CA ASN A 2 43.08 109.17 -1.61
C ASN A 2 43.14 110.70 -1.73
N SER A 3 41.99 111.37 -1.77
CA SER A 3 41.97 112.84 -1.69
C SER A 3 42.67 113.29 -0.41
N LEU A 4 43.57 114.28 -0.51
CA LEU A 4 44.19 114.93 0.64
C LEU A 4 43.14 115.49 1.62
N GLU A 5 41.97 115.88 1.09
CA GLU A 5 40.84 116.35 1.88
C GLU A 5 40.16 115.21 2.63
N ALA A 6 40.00 114.04 1.99
CA ALA A 6 39.49 112.84 2.66
C ALA A 6 40.40 112.39 3.82
N GLY A 7 41.72 112.42 3.62
CA GLY A 7 42.69 112.14 4.68
C GLY A 7 42.59 113.13 5.85
N ARG A 8 42.41 114.43 5.57
CA ARG A 8 42.20 115.46 6.60
C ARG A 8 40.91 115.25 7.37
N VAL A 9 39.79 114.97 6.69
CA VAL A 9 38.48 114.71 7.32
C VAL A 9 38.56 113.49 8.24
N LEU A 10 39.24 112.41 7.82
CA LEU A 10 39.44 111.23 8.67
C LEU A 10 40.37 111.51 9.87
N SER A 11 41.43 112.31 9.71
CA SER A 11 42.28 112.74 10.84
C SER A 11 41.48 113.48 11.90
N VAL A 12 40.62 114.42 11.50
CA VAL A 12 39.77 115.17 12.43
C VAL A 12 38.76 114.26 13.14
N LEU A 13 38.18 113.28 12.44
CA LEU A 13 37.31 112.28 13.06
C LEU A 13 38.07 111.39 14.05
N ASP A 14 39.29 110.97 13.75
CA ASP A 14 40.11 110.16 14.65
C ASP A 14 40.57 110.95 15.89
N GLU A 15 40.98 112.20 15.72
CA GLU A 15 41.39 113.10 16.81
C GLU A 15 40.25 113.46 17.77
N THR A 16 39.04 113.67 17.24
CA THR A 16 37.83 113.95 18.04
C THR A 16 37.33 112.71 18.74
N LEU A 17 37.37 111.55 18.09
CA LEU A 17 37.00 110.26 18.67
C LEU A 17 37.97 109.84 19.79
N GLU A 18 39.28 110.06 19.63
CA GLU A 18 40.27 109.90 20.69
C GLU A 18 39.99 110.85 21.88
N GLY A 19 39.64 112.12 21.60
CA GLY A 19 39.22 113.07 22.64
C GLY A 19 38.00 112.59 23.43
N LEU A 20 36.98 112.08 22.72
CA LEU A 20 35.78 111.51 23.32
C LEU A 20 36.10 110.27 24.17
N ARG A 21 37.02 109.40 23.70
CA ARG A 21 37.48 108.23 24.46
C ARG A 21 38.14 108.62 25.76
N LEU A 22 39.01 109.63 25.77
CA LEU A 22 39.68 110.10 26.98
C LEU A 22 38.71 110.74 27.99
N VAL A 23 37.78 111.58 27.52
CA VAL A 23 36.73 112.16 28.38
C VAL A 23 35.78 111.10 28.93
N SER A 24 35.58 109.97 28.23
CA SER A 24 34.70 108.90 28.72
C SER A 24 35.13 108.28 30.05
N TYR A 25 36.38 108.46 30.48
CA TYR A 25 36.90 108.02 31.77
C TYR A 25 36.73 109.06 32.90
N ILE A 26 36.27 110.28 32.59
CA ILE A 26 35.85 111.25 33.60
C ILE A 26 34.39 110.94 33.96
N THR A 27 34.20 109.99 34.89
CA THR A 27 32.88 109.74 35.49
C THR A 27 32.58 110.75 36.59
N GLN A 28 31.32 110.79 37.04
CA GLN A 28 30.95 111.62 38.18
C GLN A 28 31.73 111.20 39.45
N ASP A 29 31.95 109.90 39.65
CA ASP A 29 32.74 109.38 40.77
C ASP A 29 34.22 109.79 40.72
N VAL A 30 34.82 109.86 39.51
CA VAL A 30 36.19 110.38 39.30
C VAL A 30 36.28 111.86 39.64
N LEU A 31 35.27 112.65 39.29
CA LEU A 31 35.18 114.06 39.71
C LEU A 31 35.00 114.18 41.21
N ASP A 32 34.16 113.33 41.81
CA ASP A 32 33.86 113.37 43.23
C ASP A 32 35.04 112.91 44.12
N THR A 33 35.92 112.06 43.59
CA THR A 33 37.16 111.57 44.25
C THR A 33 38.46 112.27 43.77
N ALA A 34 38.37 113.32 42.97
CA ALA A 34 39.52 113.98 42.34
C ALA A 34 40.63 114.44 43.33
N GLU A 35 40.26 114.82 44.56
CA GLU A 35 41.21 115.17 45.63
C GLU A 35 42.00 113.96 46.16
N GLN A 36 41.36 112.80 46.24
CA GLN A 36 41.97 111.54 46.71
C GLN A 36 42.87 110.93 45.62
N LEU A 37 42.58 111.22 44.35
CA LEU A 37 43.35 110.77 43.20
C LEU A 37 44.57 111.67 42.89
N ARG A 38 44.84 112.70 43.72
CA ARG A 38 45.90 113.70 43.51
C ARG A 38 47.30 113.09 43.38
N ASP A 39 47.64 112.14 44.23
CA ASP A 39 48.93 111.43 44.19
C ASP A 39 49.05 110.49 42.97
N MET A 40 47.92 110.00 42.44
CA MET A 40 47.88 109.11 41.28
C MET A 40 47.85 109.86 39.95
N LEU A 41 47.17 110.99 39.86
CA LEU A 41 46.96 111.74 38.62
C LEU A 41 47.95 112.90 38.43
N GLY A 42 48.60 113.33 39.52
CA GLY A 42 49.45 114.52 39.55
C GLY A 42 48.65 115.78 39.89
N GLU A 43 49.33 116.74 40.51
CA GLU A 43 48.72 117.95 41.07
C GLU A 43 47.94 118.76 40.02
N ASP A 44 48.49 118.95 38.81
CA ASP A 44 47.83 119.69 37.72
C ASP A 44 46.52 119.05 37.24
N LEU A 45 46.50 117.72 37.08
CA LEU A 45 45.32 117.00 36.60
C LEU A 45 44.23 116.92 37.67
N ALA A 46 44.60 116.72 38.94
CA ALA A 46 43.67 116.77 40.05
C ALA A 46 43.09 118.18 40.25
N ASN A 47 43.92 119.22 40.24
CA ASN A 47 43.46 120.61 40.36
C ASN A 47 42.48 120.99 39.23
N THR A 48 42.72 120.54 37.99
CA THR A 48 41.81 120.77 36.86
C THR A 48 40.54 119.94 36.91
N LEU A 49 40.57 118.70 37.43
CA LEU A 49 39.36 117.92 37.70
C LEU A 49 38.49 118.55 38.82
N ILE A 50 39.10 119.08 39.88
CA ILE A 50 38.40 119.81 40.96
C ILE A 50 37.76 121.09 40.41
N LYS A 51 38.49 121.89 39.62
CA LYS A 51 37.97 123.07 38.91
C LYS A 51 36.81 122.69 37.98
N HIS A 52 36.93 121.58 37.25
CA HIS A 52 35.87 121.09 36.37
C HIS A 52 34.63 120.65 37.15
N ARG A 53 34.79 119.91 38.26
CA ARG A 53 33.70 119.54 39.18
C ARG A 53 32.93 120.77 39.66
N GLN A 54 33.64 121.81 40.09
CA GLN A 54 33.03 123.07 40.52
C GLN A 54 32.25 123.76 39.38
N LEU A 55 32.80 123.76 38.16
CA LEU A 55 32.10 124.29 36.98
C LEU A 55 30.87 123.45 36.59
N VAL A 56 30.94 122.12 36.68
CA VAL A 56 29.80 121.21 36.44
C VAL A 56 28.70 121.43 37.48
N GLN A 57 29.05 121.57 38.77
CA GLN A 57 28.09 121.78 39.86
C GLN A 57 27.44 123.18 39.85
N THR A 58 28.13 124.20 39.34
CA THR A 58 27.59 125.58 39.24
C THR A 58 26.85 125.84 37.92
N ALA A 59 27.09 125.04 36.88
CA ALA A 59 26.44 125.17 35.59
C ALA A 59 24.96 124.74 35.64
N LYS A 60 24.05 125.70 35.40
CA LYS A 60 22.62 125.41 35.20
C LYS A 60 22.32 124.66 33.89
N SER A 61 23.22 124.73 32.92
CA SER A 61 23.20 123.93 31.69
C SER A 61 24.61 123.52 31.29
N THR A 62 24.79 122.26 30.91
CA THR A 62 26.05 121.72 30.36
C THR A 62 26.25 122.09 28.89
N LEU A 63 25.16 122.40 28.19
CA LEU A 63 25.15 122.91 26.82
C LEU A 63 25.37 124.43 26.83
N ASN A 64 26.21 124.91 25.89
CA ASN A 64 26.55 126.31 25.62
C ASN A 64 27.16 127.12 26.78
N ASN A 65 27.75 126.46 27.79
CA ASN A 65 28.56 127.12 28.80
C ASN A 65 30.03 127.17 28.35
N GLU A 66 30.49 128.33 27.87
CA GLU A 66 31.85 128.53 27.35
C GLU A 66 32.94 128.19 28.37
N GLN A 67 32.72 128.47 29.66
CA GLN A 67 33.68 128.16 30.73
C GLN A 67 33.81 126.65 30.94
N LEU A 68 32.68 125.93 30.87
CA LEU A 68 32.66 124.48 30.94
C LEU A 68 33.31 123.85 29.70
N GLN A 69 33.01 124.36 28.49
CA GLN A 69 33.62 123.89 27.24
C GLN A 69 35.15 124.12 27.23
N ALA A 70 35.61 125.30 27.62
CA ALA A 70 37.03 125.60 27.76
C ALA A 70 37.69 124.68 28.79
N SER A 71 37.03 124.40 29.92
CA SER A 71 37.50 123.44 30.92
C SER A 71 37.54 122.00 30.40
N THR A 72 36.56 121.55 29.62
CA THR A 72 36.57 120.21 28.98
C THR A 72 37.70 120.11 27.95
N LEU A 73 37.94 121.16 27.15
CA LEU A 73 39.04 121.18 26.18
C LEU A 73 40.42 121.27 26.86
N GLU A 74 40.54 122.02 27.95
CA GLU A 74 41.71 122.07 28.83
C GLU A 74 42.00 120.68 29.42
N LEU A 75 40.97 119.99 29.93
CA LEU A 75 41.06 118.60 30.39
C LEU A 75 41.44 117.63 29.26
N VAL A 76 40.79 117.65 28.10
CA VAL A 76 41.17 116.81 26.94
C VAL A 76 42.64 117.01 26.58
N ARG A 77 43.09 118.27 26.54
CA ARG A 77 44.48 118.63 26.21
C ARG A 77 45.47 118.18 27.27
N LEU A 78 45.11 118.20 28.56
CA LEU A 78 45.92 117.66 29.65
C LEU A 78 45.90 116.12 29.67
N LEU A 79 44.76 115.47 29.43
CA LEU A 79 44.64 114.02 29.32
C LEU A 79 45.42 113.44 28.14
N LYS A 80 45.48 114.16 26.99
CA LYS A 80 46.35 113.78 25.86
C LYS A 80 47.84 113.99 26.12
N LYS A 81 48.23 114.85 27.08
CA LYS A 81 49.64 115.22 27.36
C LYS A 81 50.24 114.54 28.58
N SER A 82 49.44 114.27 29.61
CA SER A 82 49.91 113.69 30.87
C SER A 82 49.88 112.16 30.79
N PRO A 83 51.01 111.45 30.94
CA PRO A 83 51.00 109.98 30.96
C PRO A 83 50.19 109.43 32.15
N SER A 84 50.04 110.21 33.22
CA SER A 84 49.20 109.87 34.39
C SER A 84 47.71 109.71 34.03
N ALA A 85 47.25 110.31 32.93
CA ALA A 85 45.86 110.18 32.45
C ALA A 85 45.46 108.73 32.14
N GLN A 86 46.41 107.89 31.73
CA GLN A 86 46.15 106.46 31.47
C GLN A 86 45.71 105.70 32.73
N ARG A 87 46.08 106.20 33.93
CA ARG A 87 45.68 105.59 35.21
C ARG A 87 44.17 105.68 35.46
N LEU A 88 43.47 106.63 34.84
CA LEU A 88 42.00 106.71 34.88
C LEU A 88 41.32 105.47 34.25
N GLN A 89 41.99 104.78 33.33
CA GLN A 89 41.46 103.57 32.69
C GLN A 89 41.50 102.33 33.61
N VAL A 90 42.29 102.38 34.69
CA VAL A 90 42.49 101.29 35.65
C VAL A 90 41.56 101.44 36.86
N LEU A 91 40.91 102.59 37.03
CA LEU A 91 39.97 102.84 38.12
C LEU A 91 38.68 102.02 37.90
N PRO A 92 38.07 101.49 38.98
CA PRO A 92 36.89 100.61 38.89
C PRO A 92 35.57 101.38 38.63
N TYR A 93 35.63 102.59 38.07
CA TYR A 93 34.44 103.42 37.84
C TYR A 93 33.81 103.10 36.47
N GLU A 94 32.51 102.80 36.46
CA GLU A 94 31.80 102.47 35.24
C GLU A 94 31.54 103.70 34.38
N ARG A 95 31.91 103.61 33.10
CA ARG A 95 31.66 104.67 32.12
C ARG A 95 30.17 104.74 31.80
N THR A 96 29.61 105.94 31.85
CA THR A 96 28.16 106.15 31.65
C THR A 96 27.69 105.60 30.31
N TYR A 97 26.56 104.89 30.30
CA TYR A 97 25.98 104.29 29.09
C TYR A 97 25.89 105.27 27.90
N GLY A 98 25.50 106.53 28.16
CA GLY A 98 25.40 107.57 27.13
C GLY A 98 26.73 107.90 26.43
N ILE A 99 27.88 107.91 27.14
CA ILE A 99 29.18 108.19 26.51
C ILE A 99 29.71 106.97 25.73
N LEU A 100 29.40 105.75 26.19
CA LEU A 100 29.69 104.52 25.44
C LEU A 100 28.88 104.44 24.14
N GLN A 101 27.60 104.79 24.18
CA GLN A 101 26.74 104.84 23.00
C GLN A 101 27.19 105.93 22.01
N ALA A 102 27.59 107.10 22.51
CA ALA A 102 28.19 108.16 21.68
C ALA A 102 29.48 107.69 20.98
N LEU A 103 30.38 107.03 21.72
CA LEU A 103 31.59 106.42 21.15
C LEU A 103 31.28 105.43 20.03
N GLN A 104 30.30 104.55 20.24
CA GLN A 104 29.88 103.57 19.24
C GLN A 104 29.35 104.23 17.95
N TYR A 105 28.55 105.29 18.07
CA TYR A 105 28.07 106.04 16.90
C TYR A 105 29.19 106.81 16.18
N PHE A 106 30.16 107.37 16.91
CA PHE A 106 31.33 108.02 16.30
C PHE A 106 32.23 107.01 15.57
N ASP A 107 32.47 105.82 16.14
CA ASP A 107 33.20 104.74 15.45
C ASP A 107 32.45 104.27 14.17
N GLN A 108 31.12 104.17 14.20
CA GLN A 108 30.31 103.86 13.01
C GLN A 108 30.38 104.96 11.95
N LEU A 109 30.27 106.23 12.36
CA LEU A 109 30.37 107.39 11.46
C LEU A 109 31.75 107.45 10.78
N ARG A 110 32.81 107.18 11.54
CA ARG A 110 34.19 107.08 11.02
C ARG A 110 34.31 106.00 9.96
N LEU A 111 33.81 104.79 10.22
CA LEU A 111 33.81 103.67 9.26
C LEU A 111 32.99 103.98 7.99
N PHE A 112 31.81 104.59 8.12
CA PHE A 112 30.98 104.98 6.98
C PHE A 112 31.64 106.06 6.13
N THR A 113 32.19 107.09 6.77
CA THR A 113 32.89 108.20 6.12
C THR A 113 34.16 107.71 5.44
N GLN A 114 34.92 106.82 6.08
CA GLN A 114 36.08 106.16 5.46
C GLN A 114 35.66 105.38 4.22
N LYS A 115 34.62 104.53 4.30
CA LYS A 115 34.14 103.76 3.15
C LYS A 115 33.74 104.67 1.98
N ARG A 116 32.90 105.69 2.21
CA ARG A 116 32.43 106.61 1.16
C ARG A 116 33.53 107.49 0.55
N LEU A 117 34.54 107.89 1.33
CA LEU A 117 35.65 108.71 0.85
C LEU A 117 36.78 107.90 0.19
N THR A 118 36.81 106.57 0.35
CA THR A 118 37.85 105.70 -0.23
C THR A 118 37.35 104.85 -1.41
N THR A 119 36.05 104.53 -1.50
CA THR A 119 35.48 103.89 -2.70
C THR A 119 35.49 104.83 -3.90
N THR A 120 36.15 104.42 -4.99
CA THR A 120 36.09 105.11 -6.29
C THR A 120 34.83 104.73 -7.07
N VAL A 121 34.49 105.53 -8.09
CA VAL A 121 33.32 105.29 -8.95
C VAL A 121 33.44 103.99 -9.73
N GLU A 122 34.65 103.67 -10.22
CA GLU A 122 34.94 102.41 -10.93
C GLU A 122 34.78 101.18 -10.02
N GLU A 123 35.27 101.24 -8.77
CA GLU A 123 35.06 100.18 -7.79
C GLU A 123 33.57 100.03 -7.44
N ASP A 124 32.82 101.13 -7.30
CA ASP A 124 31.38 101.11 -7.01
C ASP A 124 30.58 100.56 -8.22
N SER A 125 31.06 100.74 -9.46
CA SER A 125 30.47 100.16 -10.69
C SER A 125 30.80 98.67 -10.82
N SER A 126 32.07 98.28 -10.72
CA SER A 126 32.51 96.89 -10.79
C SER A 126 31.87 96.02 -9.70
N ASN A 127 31.69 96.57 -8.49
CA ASN A 127 30.93 95.89 -7.44
C ASN A 127 29.46 95.64 -7.85
N ARG A 128 28.79 96.59 -8.52
CA ARG A 128 27.40 96.40 -8.98
C ARG A 128 27.30 95.34 -10.07
N GLU A 129 28.18 95.38 -11.06
CA GLU A 129 28.25 94.35 -12.12
C GLU A 129 28.49 92.96 -11.53
N TYR A 130 29.40 92.84 -10.55
CA TYR A 130 29.62 91.59 -9.83
C TYR A 130 28.38 91.14 -9.03
N PHE A 131 27.68 92.05 -8.35
CA PHE A 131 26.42 91.71 -7.66
C PHE A 131 25.32 91.27 -8.62
N GLU A 132 25.22 91.89 -9.80
CA GLU A 132 24.25 91.49 -10.84
C GLU A 132 24.61 90.12 -11.42
N GLU A 133 25.88 89.83 -11.73
CA GLU A 133 26.29 88.51 -12.19
C GLU A 133 26.04 87.42 -11.13
N VAL A 134 26.33 87.71 -9.86
CA VAL A 134 26.02 86.79 -8.75
C VAL A 134 24.50 86.58 -8.63
N ARG A 135 23.68 87.64 -8.72
CA ARG A 135 22.21 87.51 -8.70
C ARG A 135 21.69 86.64 -9.83
N ASP A 136 22.15 86.87 -11.06
CA ASP A 136 21.71 86.10 -12.23
C ASP A 136 22.19 84.64 -12.20
N ARG A 137 23.33 84.36 -11.55
CA ARG A 137 23.79 82.99 -11.27
C ARG A 137 22.96 82.33 -10.17
N GLU A 138 22.61 83.05 -9.10
CA GLU A 138 21.72 82.54 -8.05
C GLU A 138 20.30 82.28 -8.58
N GLU A 139 19.72 83.18 -9.38
CA GLU A 139 18.41 82.99 -10.00
C GLU A 139 18.37 81.73 -10.88
N ARG A 140 19.42 81.50 -11.70
CA ARG A 140 19.58 80.28 -12.49
C ARG A 140 19.70 79.03 -11.61
N ALA A 141 20.55 79.06 -10.59
CA ALA A 141 20.73 77.95 -9.66
C ALA A 141 19.44 77.63 -8.88
N VAL A 142 18.68 78.63 -8.47
CA VAL A 142 17.37 78.48 -7.81
C VAL A 142 16.33 77.89 -8.77
N ALA A 143 16.28 78.34 -10.02
CA ALA A 143 15.39 77.79 -11.03
C ALA A 143 15.70 76.31 -11.34
N GLU A 144 16.99 75.96 -11.51
CA GLU A 144 17.43 74.57 -11.69
C GLU A 144 17.10 73.71 -10.47
N ARG A 145 17.36 74.21 -9.25
CA ARG A 145 17.03 73.51 -8.00
C ARG A 145 15.53 73.23 -7.91
N LEU A 146 14.68 74.20 -8.23
CA LEU A 146 13.22 74.04 -8.23
C LEU A 146 12.76 73.01 -9.28
N GLN A 147 13.35 73.01 -10.48
CA GLN A 147 13.04 72.00 -11.51
C GLN A 147 13.47 70.59 -11.08
N LEU A 148 14.64 70.46 -10.44
CA LEU A 148 15.13 69.18 -9.93
C LEU A 148 14.28 68.68 -8.75
N GLU A 149 13.88 69.55 -7.83
CA GLU A 149 12.94 69.24 -6.74
C GLU A 149 11.58 68.75 -7.29
N GLN A 150 11.04 69.39 -8.34
CA GLN A 150 9.81 68.95 -8.99
C GLN A 150 9.96 67.59 -9.68
N LYS A 151 11.05 67.37 -10.44
CA LYS A 151 11.35 66.07 -11.08
C LYS A 151 11.51 64.96 -10.03
N LEU A 152 12.23 65.22 -8.95
CA LEU A 152 12.41 64.29 -7.84
C LEU A 152 11.06 63.96 -7.16
N ARG A 153 10.19 64.96 -6.98
CA ARG A 153 8.85 64.75 -6.40
C ARG A 153 7.95 63.90 -7.31
N LEU A 154 7.98 64.11 -8.62
CA LEU A 154 7.26 63.28 -9.59
C LEU A 154 7.77 61.84 -9.58
N GLN A 155 9.09 61.63 -9.69
CA GLN A 155 9.70 60.30 -9.64
C GLN A 155 9.39 59.56 -8.33
N ARG A 156 9.39 60.24 -7.18
CA ARG A 156 8.99 59.64 -5.90
C ARG A 156 7.54 59.15 -5.92
N VAL A 157 6.61 59.90 -6.50
CA VAL A 157 5.20 59.50 -6.64
C VAL A 157 5.04 58.34 -7.61
N GLU A 158 5.77 58.32 -8.73
CA GLU A 158 5.76 57.22 -9.70
C GLU A 158 6.34 55.93 -9.10
N LEU A 159 7.49 56.00 -8.43
CA LEU A 159 8.09 54.87 -7.72
C LEU A 159 7.17 54.36 -6.60
N GLN A 160 6.50 55.24 -5.86
CA GLN A 160 5.54 54.83 -4.82
C GLN A 160 4.31 54.13 -5.41
N LYS A 161 3.80 54.58 -6.57
CA LYS A 161 2.73 53.89 -7.32
C LYS A 161 3.19 52.53 -7.84
N ALA A 162 4.38 52.44 -8.41
CA ALA A 162 4.95 51.19 -8.91
C ALA A 162 5.17 50.18 -7.77
N ALA A 163 5.76 50.61 -6.65
CA ALA A 163 5.93 49.81 -5.45
C ALA A 163 4.57 49.33 -4.90
N GLY A 164 3.56 50.20 -4.82
CA GLY A 164 2.21 49.82 -4.41
C GLY A 164 1.56 48.80 -5.35
N SER A 165 1.74 48.93 -6.66
CA SER A 165 1.26 47.94 -7.65
C SER A 165 1.96 46.58 -7.51
N ILE A 166 3.27 46.59 -7.24
CA ILE A 166 4.04 45.36 -6.99
C ILE A 166 3.55 44.70 -5.70
N GLN A 167 3.40 45.47 -4.61
CA GLN A 167 2.90 44.99 -3.33
C GLN A 167 1.54 44.29 -3.47
N VAL A 168 0.58 44.91 -4.15
CA VAL A 168 -0.75 44.31 -4.41
C VAL A 168 -0.65 43.03 -5.23
N SER A 169 0.26 42.96 -6.22
CA SER A 169 0.49 41.74 -7.00
C SER A 169 1.15 40.63 -6.18
N GLU A 170 2.05 40.99 -5.26
CA GLU A 170 2.72 40.05 -4.35
C GLU A 170 1.73 39.49 -3.32
N ASP A 171 0.95 40.35 -2.67
CA ASP A 171 -0.06 39.94 -1.69
C ASP A 171 -1.12 39.02 -2.32
N ARG A 172 -1.52 39.32 -3.56
CA ARG A 172 -2.39 38.45 -4.36
C ARG A 172 -1.75 37.10 -4.66
N ALA A 173 -0.52 37.08 -5.16
CA ALA A 173 0.19 35.84 -5.47
C ALA A 173 0.42 34.97 -4.21
N ARG A 174 0.72 35.59 -3.06
CA ARG A 174 0.82 34.93 -1.76
C ARG A 174 -0.52 34.30 -1.33
N GLY A 175 -1.64 35.00 -1.55
CA GLY A 175 -2.99 34.47 -1.32
C GLY A 175 -3.29 33.26 -2.21
N GLU A 176 -3.09 33.39 -3.53
CA GLU A 176 -3.31 32.30 -4.49
C GLU A 176 -2.44 31.06 -4.16
N VAL A 177 -1.18 31.25 -3.73
CA VAL A 177 -0.32 30.16 -3.25
C VAL A 177 -0.85 29.50 -1.97
N ALA A 178 -1.33 30.29 -1.00
CA ALA A 178 -1.90 29.75 0.24
C ALA A 178 -3.18 28.94 -0.02
N ASP A 179 -4.06 29.42 -0.90
CA ASP A 179 -5.29 28.73 -1.29
C ASP A 179 -5.00 27.43 -2.04
N VAL A 180 -4.03 27.43 -2.96
CA VAL A 180 -3.57 26.22 -3.67
C VAL A 180 -2.93 25.23 -2.70
N GLN A 181 -2.10 25.68 -1.75
CA GLN A 181 -1.50 24.80 -0.74
C GLN A 181 -2.57 24.19 0.18
N SER A 182 -3.51 25.00 0.66
CA SER A 182 -4.60 24.56 1.54
C SER A 182 -5.49 23.53 0.83
N SER A 183 -6.02 23.86 -0.34
CA SER A 183 -6.86 22.96 -1.14
C SER A 183 -6.13 21.67 -1.53
N THR A 184 -4.88 21.75 -1.98
CA THR A 184 -4.06 20.57 -2.31
C THR A 184 -3.83 19.69 -1.08
N SER A 185 -3.57 20.27 0.10
CA SER A 185 -3.38 19.51 1.34
C SER A 185 -4.64 18.78 1.78
N GLN A 186 -5.80 19.43 1.65
CA GLN A 186 -7.11 18.84 1.95
C GLN A 186 -7.45 17.71 0.96
N SER A 187 -7.29 17.96 -0.35
CA SER A 187 -7.50 16.94 -1.38
C SER A 187 -6.58 15.73 -1.18
N ARG A 188 -5.30 15.96 -0.88
CA ARG A 188 -4.35 14.89 -0.58
C ARG A 188 -4.77 14.09 0.65
N SER A 189 -5.13 14.75 1.74
CA SER A 189 -5.61 14.07 2.96
C SER A 189 -6.89 13.26 2.71
N ALA A 190 -7.82 13.77 1.89
CA ALA A 190 -9.05 13.07 1.53
C ALA A 190 -8.76 11.84 0.64
N ILE A 191 -7.86 11.96 -0.34
CA ILE A 191 -7.44 10.84 -1.19
C ILE A 191 -6.70 9.78 -0.37
N GLU A 192 -5.77 10.17 0.51
CA GLU A 192 -5.05 9.22 1.37
C GLU A 192 -5.99 8.51 2.37
N ALA A 193 -7.00 9.20 2.91
CA ALA A 193 -8.02 8.60 3.77
C ALA A 193 -8.94 7.64 3.01
N ALA A 194 -9.43 8.03 1.83
CA ALA A 194 -10.27 7.20 0.98
C ALA A 194 -9.52 5.95 0.50
N ALA A 195 -8.26 6.09 0.08
CA ALA A 195 -7.42 4.98 -0.34
C ALA A 195 -7.18 3.99 0.81
N LYS A 196 -6.85 4.46 2.03
CA LYS A 196 -6.69 3.60 3.21
C LYS A 196 -7.99 2.85 3.52
N SER A 197 -9.11 3.57 3.61
CA SER A 197 -10.44 2.98 3.85
C SER A 197 -10.79 1.89 2.84
N GLN A 198 -10.53 2.13 1.55
CA GLN A 198 -10.74 1.14 0.50
C GLN A 198 -9.82 -0.07 0.67
N THR A 199 -8.52 0.14 0.92
CA THR A 199 -7.58 -0.99 1.11
C THR A 199 -7.89 -1.83 2.35
N ASP A 200 -8.40 -1.22 3.42
CA ASP A 200 -8.83 -1.94 4.62
C ASP A 200 -10.13 -2.72 4.38
N ALA A 201 -11.08 -2.15 3.62
CA ALA A 201 -12.30 -2.83 3.21
C ALA A 201 -12.02 -4.02 2.28
N ASP A 202 -11.18 -3.83 1.25
CA ASP A 202 -10.77 -4.89 0.31
C ASP A 202 -10.03 -6.02 1.05
N ARG A 203 -9.15 -5.65 2.00
CA ARG A 203 -8.44 -6.62 2.85
C ARG A 203 -9.38 -7.39 3.77
N ALA A 204 -10.39 -6.74 4.35
CA ALA A 204 -11.40 -7.40 5.18
C ALA A 204 -12.28 -8.36 4.36
N ALA A 205 -12.71 -7.94 3.16
CA ALA A 205 -13.45 -8.80 2.23
C ALA A 205 -12.63 -10.03 1.83
N PHE A 206 -11.39 -9.84 1.38
CA PHE A 206 -10.50 -10.94 1.03
C PHE A 206 -10.23 -11.89 2.20
N GLN A 207 -10.10 -11.38 3.43
CA GLN A 207 -9.96 -12.22 4.62
C GLN A 207 -11.23 -13.03 4.94
N ALA A 208 -12.41 -12.46 4.70
CA ALA A 208 -13.68 -13.18 4.85
C ALA A 208 -13.81 -14.30 3.80
N ASP A 209 -13.51 -14.02 2.54
CA ASP A 209 -13.54 -15.01 1.45
C ASP A 209 -12.53 -16.15 1.68
N LEU A 210 -11.31 -15.82 2.14
CA LEU A 210 -10.30 -16.81 2.52
C LEU A 210 -10.80 -17.67 3.70
N ALA A 211 -11.44 -17.05 4.72
CA ALA A 211 -12.02 -17.77 5.84
C ALA A 211 -13.19 -18.70 5.43
N LEU A 212 -13.99 -18.32 4.43
CA LEU A 212 -15.02 -19.18 3.85
C LEU A 212 -14.41 -20.34 3.06
N ALA A 213 -13.52 -20.07 2.10
CA ALA A 213 -12.88 -21.09 1.27
C ALA A 213 -12.07 -22.11 2.11
N THR A 214 -11.40 -21.66 3.18
CA THR A 214 -10.71 -22.57 4.11
C THR A 214 -11.67 -23.45 4.93
N ARG A 215 -12.86 -22.96 5.30
CA ARG A 215 -13.89 -23.77 5.95
C ARG A 215 -14.47 -24.82 5.00
N GLU A 216 -14.82 -24.44 3.77
CA GLU A 216 -15.31 -25.36 2.73
C GLU A 216 -14.28 -26.44 2.39
N LEU A 217 -13.01 -26.06 2.29
CA LEU A 217 -11.92 -26.99 2.05
C LEU A 217 -11.70 -27.94 3.26
N ALA A 218 -11.94 -27.47 4.48
CA ALA A 218 -11.91 -28.32 5.68
C ALA A 218 -13.10 -29.30 5.76
N THR A 219 -14.33 -28.85 5.45
CA THR A 219 -15.51 -29.73 5.42
C THR A 219 -15.39 -30.78 4.32
N ALA A 220 -15.01 -30.39 3.10
CA ALA A 220 -14.80 -31.32 1.99
C ALA A 220 -13.71 -32.37 2.32
N ARG A 221 -12.63 -31.98 3.01
CA ARG A 221 -11.61 -32.93 3.51
C ARG A 221 -12.17 -33.90 4.55
N ALA A 222 -13.00 -33.42 5.48
CA ALA A 222 -13.63 -34.25 6.51
C ALA A 222 -14.63 -35.25 5.90
N GLU A 223 -15.46 -34.80 4.95
CA GLU A 223 -16.40 -35.66 4.21
C GLU A 223 -15.67 -36.73 3.40
N LEU A 224 -14.60 -36.36 2.68
CA LEU A 224 -13.78 -37.30 1.92
C LEU A 224 -13.10 -38.33 2.84
N ALA A 225 -12.65 -37.93 4.03
CA ALA A 225 -12.12 -38.84 5.04
C ALA A 225 -13.20 -39.81 5.58
N ARG A 226 -14.40 -39.30 5.88
CA ARG A 226 -15.56 -40.11 6.31
C ARG A 226 -15.94 -41.15 5.25
N LEU A 227 -16.14 -40.71 4.00
CA LEU A 227 -16.48 -41.59 2.88
C LEU A 227 -15.41 -42.66 2.64
N ARG A 228 -14.11 -42.31 2.75
CA ARG A 228 -13.03 -43.31 2.67
C ARG A 228 -13.10 -44.38 3.76
N SER A 229 -13.47 -44.01 5.00
CA SER A 229 -13.68 -45.01 6.07
C SER A 229 -14.90 -45.88 5.75
N GLU A 230 -16.04 -45.27 5.44
CA GLU A 230 -17.28 -45.98 5.16
C GLU A 230 -17.14 -46.94 3.97
N HIS A 231 -16.47 -46.52 2.88
CA HIS A 231 -16.17 -47.41 1.76
C HIS A 231 -15.24 -48.56 2.15
N LYS A 232 -14.21 -48.32 2.97
CA LYS A 232 -13.30 -49.37 3.44
C LYS A 232 -14.03 -50.40 4.32
N ASP A 233 -14.90 -49.93 5.22
CA ASP A 233 -15.66 -50.78 6.13
C ASP A 233 -16.73 -51.58 5.36
N ASN A 234 -17.44 -50.94 4.43
CA ASN A 234 -18.38 -51.60 3.52
C ASN A 234 -17.70 -52.62 2.61
N GLU A 235 -16.52 -52.32 2.06
CA GLU A 235 -15.73 -53.25 1.25
C GLU A 235 -15.27 -54.47 2.07
N ALA A 236 -14.87 -54.26 3.33
CA ALA A 236 -14.52 -55.36 4.24
C ALA A 236 -15.72 -56.25 4.57
N LEU A 237 -16.91 -55.66 4.80
CA LEU A 237 -18.16 -56.39 4.99
C LEU A 237 -18.54 -57.20 3.75
N LEU A 238 -18.47 -56.60 2.55
CA LEU A 238 -18.76 -57.27 1.29
C LEU A 238 -17.77 -58.40 0.99
N ARG A 239 -16.46 -58.22 1.23
CA ARG A 239 -15.47 -59.31 1.14
C ARG A 239 -15.79 -60.47 2.08
N LYS A 240 -16.22 -60.17 3.32
CA LYS A 240 -16.60 -61.20 4.31
C LYS A 240 -17.90 -61.93 3.92
N ALA A 241 -18.88 -61.20 3.39
CA ALA A 241 -20.13 -61.78 2.89
C ALA A 241 -19.87 -62.66 1.65
N ARG A 242 -19.07 -62.18 0.69
CA ARG A 242 -18.63 -62.96 -0.47
C ARG A 242 -17.94 -64.25 -0.04
N LYS A 243 -16.94 -64.19 0.85
CA LYS A 243 -16.22 -65.38 1.31
C LYS A 243 -17.16 -66.41 1.98
N ARG A 244 -18.17 -65.95 2.73
CA ARG A 244 -19.18 -66.85 3.31
C ARG A 244 -20.00 -67.54 2.22
N ALA A 245 -20.54 -66.77 1.27
CA ALA A 245 -21.31 -67.34 0.16
C ALA A 245 -20.47 -68.30 -0.71
N GLU A 246 -19.18 -68.02 -0.93
CA GLU A 246 -18.25 -68.94 -1.58
C GLU A 246 -18.09 -70.24 -0.78
N GLN A 247 -17.91 -70.16 0.54
CA GLN A 247 -17.82 -71.34 1.42
C GLN A 247 -19.14 -72.13 1.49
N ASP A 248 -20.29 -71.45 1.52
CA ASP A 248 -21.61 -72.09 1.54
C ASP A 248 -21.85 -72.87 0.24
N VAL A 249 -21.40 -72.34 -0.91
CA VAL A 249 -21.43 -73.03 -2.21
C VAL A 249 -20.44 -74.20 -2.28
N GLU A 250 -19.21 -74.04 -1.75
CA GLU A 250 -18.24 -75.14 -1.64
C GLU A 250 -18.79 -76.31 -0.82
N VAL A 251 -19.50 -76.02 0.28
CA VAL A 251 -20.17 -77.05 1.10
C VAL A 251 -21.30 -77.73 0.32
N GLN A 252 -22.17 -76.97 -0.35
CA GLN A 252 -23.27 -77.54 -1.15
C GLN A 252 -22.78 -78.41 -2.32
N ILE A 253 -21.67 -78.03 -2.97
CA ILE A 253 -21.03 -78.85 -4.01
C ILE A 253 -20.48 -80.14 -3.38
N GLY A 254 -19.81 -80.05 -2.23
CA GLY A 254 -19.30 -81.23 -1.52
C GLY A 254 -20.41 -82.21 -1.10
N GLU A 255 -21.54 -81.70 -0.57
CA GLU A 255 -22.72 -82.49 -0.24
C GLU A 255 -23.29 -83.18 -1.51
N TYR A 256 -23.49 -82.42 -2.59
CA TYR A 256 -23.97 -82.95 -3.87
C TYR A 256 -23.05 -84.04 -4.45
N ASP A 257 -21.73 -83.82 -4.47
CA ASP A 257 -20.76 -84.80 -4.96
C ASP A 257 -20.78 -86.08 -4.12
N THR A 258 -20.94 -85.98 -2.79
CA THR A 258 -21.08 -87.16 -1.93
C THR A 258 -22.38 -87.92 -2.16
N ASP A 259 -23.50 -87.23 -2.36
CA ASP A 259 -24.80 -87.84 -2.65
C ASP A 259 -24.81 -88.50 -4.04
N VAL A 260 -24.26 -87.84 -5.07
CA VAL A 260 -24.11 -88.42 -6.40
C VAL A 260 -23.21 -89.65 -6.36
N GLY A 261 -22.04 -89.56 -5.71
CA GLY A 261 -21.15 -90.71 -5.54
C GLY A 261 -21.82 -91.88 -4.80
N ALA A 262 -22.60 -91.60 -3.76
CA ALA A 262 -23.39 -92.62 -3.08
C ALA A 262 -24.41 -93.27 -4.02
N LYS A 263 -25.17 -92.48 -4.80
CA LYS A 263 -26.14 -92.98 -5.79
C LYS A 263 -25.49 -93.78 -6.91
N GLU A 264 -24.30 -93.39 -7.37
CA GLU A 264 -23.52 -94.17 -8.33
C GLU A 264 -23.12 -95.54 -7.76
N THR A 265 -22.70 -95.61 -6.49
CA THR A 265 -22.38 -96.92 -5.86
C THR A 265 -23.61 -97.79 -5.62
N GLU A 266 -24.76 -97.21 -5.26
CA GLU A 266 -26.04 -97.93 -5.16
C GLU A 266 -26.46 -98.50 -6.52
N LEU A 267 -26.40 -97.66 -7.56
CA LEU A 267 -26.74 -98.04 -8.93
C LEU A 267 -25.79 -99.10 -9.50
N ALA A 268 -24.49 -99.04 -9.17
CA ALA A 268 -23.52 -100.06 -9.54
C ALA A 268 -23.82 -101.42 -8.88
N LYS A 269 -24.19 -101.43 -7.59
CA LYS A 269 -24.63 -102.65 -6.90
C LYS A 269 -25.90 -103.22 -7.53
N ALA A 270 -26.92 -102.39 -7.73
CA ALA A 270 -28.18 -102.81 -8.35
C ALA A 270 -27.99 -103.34 -9.79
N ARG A 271 -27.02 -102.79 -10.55
CA ARG A 271 -26.61 -103.35 -11.85
C ARG A 271 -25.95 -104.71 -11.72
N SER A 272 -25.02 -104.90 -10.77
CA SER A 272 -24.39 -106.21 -10.50
C SER A 272 -25.44 -107.26 -10.15
N GLU A 273 -26.36 -106.94 -9.23
CA GLU A 273 -27.47 -107.83 -8.84
C GLU A 273 -28.39 -108.15 -10.03
N TYR A 274 -28.70 -107.17 -10.88
CA TYR A 274 -29.48 -107.38 -12.09
C TYR A 274 -28.76 -108.26 -13.13
N GLU A 275 -27.46 -108.06 -13.34
CA GLU A 275 -26.64 -108.88 -14.23
C GLU A 275 -26.52 -110.33 -13.72
N GLU A 276 -26.34 -110.52 -12.40
CA GLU A 276 -26.38 -111.84 -11.77
C GLU A 276 -27.74 -112.53 -11.99
N VAL A 277 -28.85 -111.84 -11.74
CA VAL A 277 -30.20 -112.39 -11.97
C VAL A 277 -30.44 -112.69 -13.46
N LEU A 278 -29.93 -111.88 -14.39
CA LEU A 278 -29.97 -112.18 -15.82
C LEU A 278 -29.18 -113.46 -16.16
N THR A 279 -27.97 -113.64 -15.62
CA THR A 279 -27.20 -114.87 -15.86
C THR A 279 -27.92 -116.12 -15.34
N GLN A 280 -28.47 -116.07 -14.12
CA GLN A 280 -29.28 -117.15 -13.56
C GLN A 280 -30.52 -117.44 -14.42
N LEU A 281 -31.21 -116.40 -14.91
CA LEU A 281 -32.36 -116.56 -15.80
C LEU A 281 -31.97 -117.23 -17.13
N HIS A 282 -30.82 -116.87 -17.70
CA HIS A 282 -30.28 -117.53 -18.89
C HIS A 282 -29.92 -119.00 -18.64
N GLU A 283 -29.32 -119.33 -17.49
CA GLU A 283 -29.04 -120.71 -17.08
C GLU A 283 -30.32 -121.53 -16.89
N TYR A 284 -31.32 -121.01 -16.18
CA TYR A 284 -32.61 -121.68 -16.01
C TYR A 284 -33.35 -121.88 -17.33
N ASN A 285 -33.35 -120.87 -18.22
CA ASN A 285 -34.00 -120.97 -19.52
C ASN A 285 -33.29 -121.98 -20.44
N ARG A 286 -31.95 -122.04 -20.36
CA ARG A 286 -31.15 -123.06 -21.03
C ARG A 286 -31.48 -124.46 -20.49
N GLY A 287 -31.42 -124.67 -19.17
CA GLY A 287 -31.72 -125.96 -18.55
C GLY A 287 -33.16 -126.41 -18.79
N TRP A 288 -34.13 -125.49 -18.81
CA TRP A 288 -35.51 -125.78 -19.19
C TRP A 288 -35.63 -126.19 -20.67
N SER A 289 -34.90 -125.51 -21.57
CA SER A 289 -34.86 -125.85 -22.99
C SER A 289 -34.22 -127.21 -23.24
N GLU A 290 -33.13 -127.54 -22.54
CA GLU A 290 -32.46 -128.85 -22.59
C GLU A 290 -33.41 -129.95 -22.06
N MET A 291 -34.03 -129.76 -20.88
CA MET A 291 -35.04 -130.68 -20.31
C MET A 291 -36.27 -130.88 -21.22
N TYR A 292 -36.70 -129.82 -21.91
CA TYR A 292 -37.80 -129.88 -22.87
C TYR A 292 -37.41 -130.68 -24.12
N GLN A 293 -36.19 -130.48 -24.65
CA GLN A 293 -35.64 -131.28 -25.75
C GLN A 293 -35.49 -132.76 -25.35
N GLU A 294 -34.92 -133.06 -24.19
CA GLU A 294 -34.79 -134.44 -23.68
C GLU A 294 -36.14 -135.13 -23.54
N ARG A 295 -37.17 -134.42 -23.06
CA ARG A 295 -38.54 -134.95 -22.98
C ARG A 295 -39.11 -135.26 -24.37
N LEU A 296 -38.90 -134.35 -25.33
CA LEU A 296 -39.40 -134.50 -26.69
C LEU A 296 -38.69 -135.66 -27.41
N GLU A 297 -37.38 -135.81 -27.23
CA GLU A 297 -36.63 -136.98 -27.67
C GLU A 297 -37.09 -138.28 -26.99
N TYR A 298 -37.38 -138.26 -25.69
CA TYR A 298 -37.88 -139.43 -24.96
C TYR A 298 -39.25 -139.86 -25.50
N GLU A 299 -40.18 -138.92 -25.71
CA GLU A 299 -41.48 -139.19 -26.34
C GLU A 299 -41.33 -139.75 -27.76
N GLU A 300 -40.40 -139.23 -28.56
CA GLU A 300 -40.08 -139.81 -29.87
C GLU A 300 -39.51 -141.22 -29.77
N ARG A 301 -38.57 -141.48 -28.85
CA ARG A 301 -37.99 -142.81 -28.62
C ARG A 301 -39.08 -143.82 -28.22
N GLU A 302 -39.97 -143.45 -27.31
CA GLU A 302 -41.11 -144.29 -26.91
C GLU A 302 -42.10 -144.51 -28.05
N ARG A 303 -42.42 -143.50 -28.87
CA ARG A 303 -43.25 -143.68 -30.09
C ARG A 303 -42.61 -144.69 -31.06
N ARG A 304 -41.32 -144.52 -31.37
CA ARG A 304 -40.57 -145.46 -32.23
C ARG A 304 -40.54 -146.87 -31.63
N LEU A 305 -40.39 -147.01 -30.31
CA LEU A 305 -40.39 -148.32 -29.63
C LEU A 305 -41.78 -148.97 -29.64
N ALA A 306 -42.85 -148.18 -29.46
CA ALA A 306 -44.23 -148.63 -29.54
C ALA A 306 -44.59 -149.11 -30.96
N GLU A 307 -44.19 -148.35 -31.99
CA GLU A 307 -44.32 -148.75 -33.40
C GLU A 307 -43.57 -150.05 -33.70
N GLN A 308 -42.31 -150.19 -33.25
CA GLN A 308 -41.54 -151.42 -33.39
C GLN A 308 -42.19 -152.60 -32.67
N ARG A 309 -42.68 -152.42 -31.44
CA ARG A 309 -43.43 -153.45 -30.69
C ARG A 309 -44.70 -153.86 -31.42
N PHE A 310 -45.44 -152.91 -31.99
CA PHE A 310 -46.65 -153.17 -32.77
C PHE A 310 -46.34 -153.96 -34.06
N GLN A 311 -45.30 -153.57 -34.80
CA GLN A 311 -44.85 -154.33 -35.98
C GLN A 311 -44.35 -155.73 -35.62
N ALA A 312 -43.59 -155.89 -34.53
CA ALA A 312 -43.13 -157.19 -34.04
C ALA A 312 -44.30 -158.10 -33.61
N ALA A 313 -45.34 -157.53 -32.98
CA ALA A 313 -46.57 -158.25 -32.65
C ALA A 313 -47.31 -158.72 -33.93
N LEU A 314 -47.42 -157.88 -34.95
CA LEU A 314 -47.97 -158.22 -36.27
C LEU A 314 -47.18 -159.35 -36.96
N LEU A 315 -45.85 -159.29 -36.94
CA LEU A 315 -44.98 -160.34 -37.49
C LEU A 315 -45.11 -161.66 -36.72
N ASN A 316 -45.20 -161.61 -35.39
CA ASN A 316 -45.47 -162.80 -34.57
C ASN A 316 -46.86 -163.38 -34.81
N LEU A 317 -47.88 -162.54 -35.02
CA LEU A 317 -49.22 -163.00 -35.39
C LEU A 317 -49.20 -163.74 -36.74
N ARG A 318 -48.48 -163.20 -37.74
CA ARG A 318 -48.25 -163.87 -39.04
C ARG A 318 -47.50 -165.20 -38.88
N ARG A 319 -46.42 -165.24 -38.10
CA ARG A 319 -45.67 -166.49 -37.78
C ARG A 319 -46.56 -167.54 -37.11
N ASN A 320 -47.35 -167.13 -36.11
CA ASN A 320 -48.26 -168.02 -35.39
C ASN A 320 -49.41 -168.54 -36.27
N HIS A 321 -49.89 -167.72 -37.21
CA HIS A 321 -50.86 -168.16 -38.21
C HIS A 321 -50.25 -169.20 -39.15
N ALA A 322 -49.06 -168.95 -39.70
CA ALA A 322 -48.34 -169.91 -40.55
C ALA A 322 -48.07 -171.24 -39.81
N ALA A 323 -47.64 -171.19 -38.55
CA ALA A 323 -47.44 -172.37 -37.71
C ALA A 323 -48.75 -173.16 -37.51
N ARG A 324 -49.89 -172.49 -37.30
CA ARG A 324 -51.21 -173.14 -37.22
C ARG A 324 -51.58 -173.87 -38.51
N VAL A 325 -51.36 -173.25 -39.68
CA VAL A 325 -51.65 -173.86 -40.99
C VAL A 325 -50.80 -175.12 -41.21
N ILE A 326 -49.49 -175.06 -40.93
CA ILE A 326 -48.56 -176.20 -41.05
C ILE A 326 -48.97 -177.33 -40.08
N GLN A 327 -49.29 -177.01 -38.82
CA GLN A 327 -49.74 -178.00 -37.84
C GLN A 327 -51.08 -178.64 -38.21
N ALA A 328 -52.01 -177.89 -38.80
CA ALA A 328 -53.29 -178.42 -39.28
C ALA A 328 -53.09 -179.42 -40.43
N ALA A 329 -52.27 -179.07 -41.42
CA ALA A 329 -51.92 -179.96 -42.54
C ALA A 329 -51.28 -181.27 -42.05
N TRP A 330 -50.33 -181.19 -41.10
CA TRP A 330 -49.68 -182.37 -40.52
C TRP A 330 -50.66 -183.27 -39.74
N ARG A 331 -51.59 -182.68 -38.96
CA ARG A 331 -52.62 -183.43 -38.23
C ARG A 331 -53.60 -184.14 -39.18
N ALA A 332 -53.96 -183.50 -40.30
CA ALA A 332 -54.79 -184.11 -41.34
C ALA A 332 -54.08 -185.31 -42.00
N TYR A 333 -52.82 -185.15 -42.41
CA TYR A 333 -52.00 -186.24 -42.96
C TYR A 333 -51.89 -187.43 -41.98
N LYS A 334 -51.64 -187.17 -40.69
CA LYS A 334 -51.54 -188.22 -39.67
C LYS A 334 -52.85 -189.00 -39.49
N LYS A 335 -54.02 -188.33 -39.50
CA LYS A 335 -55.34 -189.00 -39.45
C LYS A 335 -55.60 -189.87 -40.68
N ALA A 336 -55.30 -189.38 -41.89
CA ALA A 336 -55.46 -190.15 -43.12
C ALA A 336 -54.62 -191.45 -43.09
N LYS A 337 -53.37 -191.36 -42.62
CA LYS A 337 -52.45 -192.49 -42.50
C LYS A 337 -52.93 -193.57 -41.51
N GLU A 338 -53.59 -193.19 -40.41
CA GLU A 338 -54.19 -194.16 -39.48
C GLU A 338 -55.44 -194.86 -40.02
N ILE A 339 -56.29 -194.16 -40.78
CA ILE A 339 -57.51 -194.74 -41.35
C ILE A 339 -57.14 -195.83 -42.38
N ALA A 340 -56.13 -195.58 -43.22
CA ALA A 340 -55.57 -196.59 -44.11
C ALA A 340 -55.06 -197.82 -43.34
N ARG A 341 -54.31 -197.61 -42.25
CA ARG A 341 -53.78 -198.68 -41.39
C ARG A 341 -54.87 -199.51 -40.70
N LYS A 342 -56.01 -198.89 -40.35
CA LYS A 342 -57.18 -199.56 -39.77
C LYS A 342 -58.00 -200.36 -40.80
N LYS A 343 -58.12 -199.87 -42.06
CA LYS A 343 -58.72 -200.66 -43.16
C LYS A 343 -57.90 -201.93 -43.46
N ALA A 344 -56.56 -201.82 -43.53
CA ALA A 344 -55.68 -202.97 -43.75
C ALA A 344 -55.83 -204.08 -42.68
N LYS A 345 -55.92 -203.71 -41.39
CA LYS A 345 -56.15 -204.67 -40.30
C LYS A 345 -57.51 -205.40 -40.39
N ARG A 346 -58.57 -204.74 -40.88
CA ARG A 346 -59.89 -205.37 -41.04
C ARG A 346 -59.95 -206.38 -42.20
N ALA A 347 -59.14 -206.20 -43.25
CA ALA A 347 -59.03 -207.16 -44.35
C ALA A 347 -58.31 -208.44 -43.93
N ALA A 348 -57.20 -208.33 -43.19
CA ALA A 348 -56.40 -209.47 -42.75
C ALA A 348 -57.17 -210.45 -41.82
N ALA A 349 -58.12 -209.96 -41.04
CA ALA A 349 -58.93 -210.78 -40.14
C ALA A 349 -59.94 -211.71 -40.86
N LYS A 350 -60.45 -211.31 -42.03
CA LYS A 350 -61.42 -212.12 -42.81
C LYS A 350 -60.79 -213.31 -43.55
N ALA A 351 -59.46 -213.35 -43.68
CA ALA A 351 -58.76 -214.36 -44.49
C ALA A 351 -58.21 -215.57 -43.71
N LYS A 352 -58.20 -215.54 -42.35
CA LYS A 352 -57.40 -216.47 -41.54
C LYS A 352 -58.14 -217.55 -40.74
N ALA A 353 -59.45 -217.68 -40.90
CA ALA A 353 -60.26 -218.71 -40.20
C ALA A 353 -61.22 -219.52 -41.10
N ALA A 354 -61.08 -219.43 -42.42
CA ALA A 354 -61.65 -220.41 -43.37
C ALA A 354 -60.75 -221.65 -43.55
N LYS A 355 -59.97 -221.99 -42.51
CA LYS A 355 -58.96 -223.07 -42.51
C LYS A 355 -58.88 -223.72 -41.11
N LYS A 356 -60.04 -224.20 -40.67
CA LYS A 356 -60.21 -225.31 -39.71
C LYS A 356 -61.57 -225.99 -39.97
N LYS A 357 -61.74 -227.23 -40.46
CA LYS A 357 -60.85 -228.20 -41.15
C LYS A 357 -59.40 -227.75 -41.37
#